data_AF-A0A7D5UR49-F1
#
_entry.id   AF-A0A7D5UR49-F1
#
_cell.length_a   1.000
_cell.length_b   1.000
_cell.length_c   1.000
_cell.angle_alpha   90.00
_cell.angle_beta   90.00
_cell.angle_gamma   90.00
#
_symmetry.space_group_name_H-M   'P 1'
#
loop_
_entity.id
_entity.type
_entity.pdbx_description
1 polymer ?
#
loop_
_entity_poly.entity_id
_entity_poly.type
_entity_poly.pdbx_seq_one_letter_code
_entity_poly.pdbx_strand_id
1 'polypeptide(L)'
;MGNDRGRGEQEIRELRSKMWTTVQERRHSVVKVFPASFQDLESEDQECELMLFGEVTLQTKDGQSLVIPWAGHAVLKKDKTGEKEECKFAHYRV
;
A
#
# COMPACT_ATOMS: atom_id res chain seq x y z
N MET A 1 -5.30 -3.58 16.87
CA MET A 1 -4.74 -2.55 15.95
C MET A 1 -5.04 -3.02 14.54
N GLY A 2 -5.70 -2.24 13.70
CA GLY A 2 -6.04 -2.69 12.34
C GLY A 2 -7.36 -2.21 11.74
N ASN A 3 -7.99 -1.17 12.30
CA ASN A 3 -9.21 -0.60 11.72
C ASN A 3 -9.10 0.90 11.46
N ASP A 4 -7.89 1.46 11.57
CA ASP A 4 -7.62 2.85 11.25
C ASP A 4 -7.74 3.04 9.73
N ARG A 5 -8.54 4.02 9.32
CA ARG A 5 -8.79 4.36 7.92
C ARG A 5 -8.56 5.85 7.73
N GLY A 6 -8.03 6.21 6.57
CA GLY A 6 -7.85 7.60 6.17
C GLY A 6 -8.18 7.75 4.70
N ARG A 7 -8.90 8.81 4.36
CA ARG A 7 -9.29 9.14 3.00
C ARG A 7 -8.66 10.47 2.59
N GLY A 8 -7.97 10.46 1.46
CA GLY A 8 -7.26 11.63 0.96
C GLY A 8 -5.88 11.82 1.61
N GLU A 9 -5.12 12.75 1.06
CA GLU A 9 -3.69 12.93 1.36
C GLU A 9 -3.42 13.23 2.84
N GLN A 10 -4.19 14.14 3.43
CA GLN A 10 -3.95 14.62 4.79
C GLN A 10 -4.17 13.52 5.84
N GLU A 11 -5.33 12.86 5.81
CA GLU A 11 -5.65 11.78 6.76
C GLU A 11 -4.64 10.62 6.63
N ILE A 12 -4.25 10.26 5.40
CA ILE A 12 -3.25 9.22 5.15
C ILE A 12 -1.89 9.62 5.75
N ARG A 13 -1.47 10.89 5.60
CA ARG A 13 -0.23 11.37 6.20
C ARG A 13 -0.28 11.33 7.71
N GLU A 14 -1.36 11.78 8.32
CA GLU A 14 -1.53 11.75 9.79
C GLU A 14 -1.49 10.32 10.34
N LEU A 15 -2.15 9.37 9.68
CA LEU A 15 -2.08 7.95 10.04
C LEU A 15 -0.66 7.40 9.96
N ARG A 16 0.07 7.72 8.89
CA ARG A 16 1.46 7.25 8.73
C ARG A 16 2.38 7.91 9.75
N SER A 17 2.20 9.20 10.05
CA SER A 17 2.99 9.92 11.06
C SER A 17 2.88 9.29 12.44
N LYS A 18 1.69 8.83 12.86
CA LYS A 18 1.51 8.12 14.14
C LYS A 18 2.39 6.88 14.23
N MET A 19 2.51 6.10 13.15
CA MET A 19 3.34 4.89 13.11
C MET A 19 4.85 5.21 13.25
N TRP A 20 5.33 6.27 12.61
CA TRP A 20 6.74 6.69 12.67
C TRP A 20 7.19 7.25 14.04
N THR A 21 6.27 7.40 15.00
CA THR A 21 6.65 7.76 16.37
C THR A 21 7.46 6.65 17.03
N THR A 22 7.10 5.39 16.81
CA THR A 22 7.75 4.19 17.40
C THR A 22 8.70 3.49 16.43
N VAL A 23 8.43 3.58 15.13
CA VAL A 23 9.21 2.92 14.08
C VAL A 23 10.38 3.81 13.64
N GLN A 24 11.59 3.25 13.58
CA GLN A 24 12.79 3.88 13.03
C GLN A 24 12.91 3.60 11.53
N GLU A 25 12.82 2.33 11.14
CA GLU A 25 12.88 1.91 9.74
C GLU A 25 11.76 0.91 9.42
N ARG A 26 11.24 0.99 8.21
CA ARG A 26 10.21 0.08 7.72
C ARG A 26 10.39 -0.19 6.24
N ARG A 27 10.54 -1.47 5.89
CA ARG A 27 10.69 -1.92 4.51
C ARG A 27 9.67 -3.01 4.21
N HIS A 28 8.87 -2.80 3.16
CA HIS A 28 8.00 -3.85 2.63
C HIS A 28 8.76 -4.57 1.51
N SER A 29 8.85 -5.89 1.58
CA SER A 29 9.38 -6.74 0.51
C SER A 29 8.21 -7.55 -0.06
N VAL A 30 7.88 -7.32 -1.33
CA VAL A 30 6.87 -8.10 -2.04
C VAL A 30 7.49 -9.41 -2.50
N VAL A 31 6.94 -10.53 -2.05
CA VAL A 31 7.35 -11.88 -2.46
C VAL A 31 6.52 -12.35 -3.65
N LYS A 32 5.22 -12.06 -3.65
CA LYS A 32 4.31 -12.47 -4.72
C LYS A 32 3.17 -11.46 -4.90
N VAL A 33 2.73 -11.30 -6.13
CA VAL A 33 1.56 -10.52 -6.51
C VAL A 33 0.54 -11.44 -7.14
N PHE A 34 -0.71 -11.35 -6.68
CA PHE A 34 -1.84 -12.06 -7.26
C PHE A 34 -2.82 -11.04 -7.82
N PRO A 35 -3.11 -11.05 -9.13
CA PRO A 35 -4.23 -10.29 -9.66
C PRO A 35 -5.54 -10.88 -9.10
N ALA A 36 -6.36 -10.03 -8.47
CA ALA A 36 -7.65 -10.43 -7.92
C ALA A 36 -8.78 -10.28 -8.95
N SER A 37 -8.64 -9.34 -9.88
CA SER A 37 -9.53 -9.16 -11.02
C SER A 37 -8.69 -8.84 -12.26
N PHE A 38 -8.92 -9.59 -13.34
CA PHE A 38 -8.37 -9.32 -14.66
C PHE A 38 -9.38 -8.48 -15.44
N GLN A 39 -9.55 -7.20 -15.07
CA GLN A 39 -10.21 -6.27 -15.98
C GLN A 39 -9.24 -5.97 -17.11
N ASP A 40 -9.70 -6.13 -18.37
CA ASP A 40 -8.89 -5.95 -19.57
C ASP A 40 -8.15 -4.62 -19.52
N LEU A 41 -6.82 -4.69 -19.71
CA LEU A 41 -5.96 -3.57 -19.39
C LEU A 41 -6.05 -2.36 -20.36
N GLU A 42 -7.06 -2.36 -21.24
CA GLU A 42 -7.23 -1.48 -22.39
C GLU A 42 -8.49 -0.57 -22.34
N SER A 43 -9.35 -0.67 -21.33
CA SER A 43 -10.53 0.21 -21.19
C SER A 43 -10.23 1.46 -20.34
N GLU A 44 -10.80 2.61 -20.71
CA GLU A 44 -10.40 3.91 -20.13
C GLU A 44 -10.70 4.09 -18.63
N ASP A 45 -11.54 3.23 -18.05
CA ASP A 45 -12.03 3.27 -16.66
C ASP A 45 -11.41 2.21 -15.73
N GLN A 46 -10.30 1.58 -16.13
CA GLN A 46 -9.83 0.41 -15.40
C GLN A 46 -9.30 0.66 -14.00
N GLU A 47 -9.76 -0.21 -13.12
CA GLU A 47 -9.15 -0.52 -11.85
C GLU A 47 -8.46 -1.89 -11.94
N CYS A 48 -7.22 -1.97 -11.48
CA CYS A 48 -6.49 -3.24 -11.33
C CYS A 48 -6.49 -3.62 -9.85
N GLU A 49 -7.27 -4.65 -9.51
CA GLU A 49 -7.35 -5.20 -8.16
C GLU A 49 -6.30 -6.29 -7.99
N LEU A 50 -5.51 -6.20 -6.91
CA LEU A 50 -4.44 -7.13 -6.64
C LEU A 50 -4.25 -7.40 -5.15
N MET A 51 -3.71 -8.58 -4.86
CA MET A 51 -3.23 -8.99 -3.54
C MET A 51 -1.71 -9.07 -3.57
N LEU A 52 -1.08 -8.30 -2.69
CA LEU A 52 0.35 -8.33 -2.42
C LEU A 52 0.59 -9.28 -1.26
N PHE A 53 1.58 -10.15 -1.40
CA PHE A 53 2.04 -11.01 -0.33
C PHE A 53 3.54 -10.86 -0.16
N GLY A 54 4.00 -10.76 1.08
CA GLY A 54 5.42 -10.72 1.39
C GLY A 54 5.65 -10.49 2.86
N GLU A 55 6.63 -9.64 3.17
CA GLU A 55 7.08 -9.40 4.53
C GLU A 55 7.35 -7.91 4.76
N VAL A 56 7.26 -7.50 6.02
CA VAL A 56 7.68 -6.19 6.47
C VAL A 56 8.79 -6.36 7.48
N THR A 57 9.96 -5.82 7.14
CA THR A 57 11.05 -5.63 8.08
C THR A 57 10.86 -4.30 8.79
N LEU A 58 10.79 -4.35 10.11
CA LEU A 58 10.58 -3.20 11.00
C LEU A 58 11.77 -3.11 11.96
N GLN A 59 12.32 -1.92 12.07
CA GLN A 59 13.22 -1.56 13.16
C GLN A 59 12.53 -0.49 13.99
N THR A 60 12.40 -0.71 15.29
CA THR A 60 11.81 0.25 16.22
C THR A 60 12.91 1.08 16.89
N LYS A 61 12.55 2.27 17.39
CA LYS A 61 13.52 3.21 17.99
C LYS A 61 14.15 2.72 19.29
N ASP A 62 13.54 1.74 19.94
CA ASP A 62 14.10 1.03 21.10
C ASP A 62 15.08 -0.09 20.69
N GLY A 63 15.37 -0.24 19.39
CA GLY A 63 16.38 -1.16 18.87
C GLY A 63 15.86 -2.56 18.53
N GLN A 64 14.56 -2.83 18.68
CA GLN A 64 14.01 -4.12 18.26
C GLN A 64 13.91 -4.20 16.73
N SER A 65 14.22 -5.38 16.20
CA SER A 65 14.07 -5.68 14.78
C SER A 65 13.13 -6.88 14.61
N LEU A 66 12.13 -6.73 13.75
CA LEU A 66 11.06 -7.71 13.53
C LEU A 66 10.87 -7.91 12.03
N VAL A 67 10.64 -9.16 11.62
CA VAL A 67 10.19 -9.50 10.27
C VAL A 67 8.81 -10.13 10.42
N ILE A 68 7.80 -9.50 9.81
CA ILE A 68 6.40 -9.89 9.97
C ILE A 68 5.82 -10.23 8.61
N PRO A 69 5.14 -11.38 8.44
CA PRO A 69 4.36 -11.66 7.24
C PRO A 69 3.33 -10.57 6.99
N TRP A 70 3.18 -10.17 5.72
CA TRP A 70 2.29 -9.09 5.32
C TRP A 70 1.53 -9.47 4.06
N ALA A 71 0.23 -9.20 4.09
CA ALA A 71 -0.63 -9.25 2.92
C ALA A 71 -1.32 -7.90 2.77
N GLY A 72 -1.32 -7.36 1.55
CA GLY A 72 -1.97 -6.10 1.24
C GLY A 72 -2.94 -6.27 0.09
N HIS A 73 -4.18 -5.83 0.26
CA HIS A 73 -5.12 -5.71 -0.83
C HIS A 73 -5.05 -4.29 -1.39
N ALA A 74 -4.93 -4.17 -2.71
CA ALA A 74 -4.79 -2.91 -3.38
C ALA A 74 -5.68 -2.82 -4.63
N VAL A 75 -6.16 -1.61 -4.90
CA VAL A 75 -6.80 -1.25 -6.16
C VAL A 75 -5.98 -0.12 -6.77
N LEU A 76 -5.43 -0.35 -7.95
CA LEU A 76 -4.69 0.64 -8.74
C LEU A 76 -5.62 1.24 -9.80
N LYS A 77 -5.56 2.54 -10.01
CA LYS A 77 -6.26 3.25 -11.07
C LYS A 77 -5.26 4.03 -11.92
N LYS A 78 -5.45 4.00 -13.24
CA LYS A 78 -4.69 4.87 -14.15
C LYS A 78 -5.19 6.29 -13.98
N ASP A 79 -4.26 7.21 -13.70
CA ASP A 79 -4.52 8.64 -13.67
C ASP A 79 -3.96 9.27 -14.96
N LYS A 80 -4.86 9.87 -15.75
CA LYS A 80 -4.54 10.58 -17.00
C LYS A 80 -4.49 12.10 -16.81
N THR A 81 -4.56 12.60 -15.57
CA THR A 81 -4.67 14.05 -15.29
C THR A 81 -3.32 14.79 -15.45
N GLY A 82 -2.21 14.07 -15.65
CA GLY A 82 -0.88 14.64 -15.89
C GLY A 82 -0.35 14.44 -17.31
N GLU A 83 0.83 14.97 -17.62
CA GLU A 83 1.52 14.78 -18.92
C GLU A 83 1.93 13.32 -19.19
N LYS A 84 1.83 12.45 -18.19
CA LYS A 84 2.22 11.03 -18.25
C LYS A 84 1.13 10.17 -17.63
N GLU A 85 0.93 8.99 -18.20
CA GLU A 85 0.08 7.96 -17.62
C GLU A 85 0.75 7.39 -16.36
N GLU A 86 0.10 7.58 -15.20
CA GLU A 86 0.59 7.08 -13.91
C GLU A 86 -0.43 6.14 -13.28
N CYS A 87 0.03 5.05 -12.66
CA CYS A 87 -0.83 4.20 -11.82
C CYS A 87 -0.80 4.71 -10.37
N LYS A 88 -1.96 5.03 -9.82
CA LYS A 88 -2.11 5.46 -8.42
C LYS A 88 -2.94 4.46 -7.64
N PHE A 89 -2.69 4.34 -6.34
CA PHE A 89 -3.55 3.56 -5.46
C PHE A 89 -4.88 4.29 -5.25
N ALA A 90 -5.96 3.71 -5.75
CA ALA A 90 -7.33 4.12 -5.42
C ALA A 90 -7.75 3.58 -4.05
N HIS A 91 -7.28 2.37 -3.71
CA HIS A 91 -7.52 1.74 -2.40
C HIS A 91 -6.32 0.91 -1.97
N TYR A 92 -6.07 0.86 -0.67
CA TYR A 92 -5.07 0.00 -0.05
C TYR A 92 -5.49 -0.37 1.37
N ARG A 93 -5.43 -1.66 1.71
CA ARG A 93 -5.66 -2.20 3.05
C ARG A 93 -4.70 -3.34 3.35
N VAL A 94 -4.40 -3.52 4.63
CA VAL A 94 -3.52 -4.55 5.20
C VAL A 94 -4.26 -5.25 6.31
#